data_AF-R0K764-F1
#
_entry.id   AF-R0K764-F1
#
_cell.length_a   1.000
_cell.length_b   1.000
_cell.length_c   1.000
_cell.angle_alpha   90.00
_cell.angle_beta   90.00
_cell.angle_gamma   90.00
#
_symmetry.space_group_name_H-M   'P 1'
#
loop_
_entity.id
_entity.type
_entity.pdbx_description
1 polymer ?
#
loop_
_entity_poly.entity_id
_entity_poly.type
_entity_poly.pdbx_seq_one_letter_code
_entity_poly.pdbx_strand_id
1 'polypeptide(L)'
;MDDELPPYSAHNSLLTPPPEKAKKKGEDAPDVLHFVDQNNDSILSLSLRYGVPADALRRTNNLFADHLLAARRTVLIPGEYYKGGVSLSPRPLEGEEEEIKKTKLRKFMVKCKVAEYDVALLYLEQASCNLEQAITAFKADEEWEKEHSLEAAKKGKSRASQSLGRRKWGFGGLTGQAS
;
A
#
# COMPACT_ATOMS: atom_id res chain seq x y z
N MET A 1 63.95 -0.24 -50.02
CA MET A 1 63.07 -0.75 -48.94
C MET A 1 61.90 0.18 -48.95
N ASP A 2 61.05 -0.02 -49.94
CA ASP A 2 59.99 0.90 -50.34
C ASP A 2 58.70 0.32 -49.77
N ASP A 3 58.30 0.86 -48.63
CA ASP A 3 57.12 0.46 -47.86
C ASP A 3 55.92 1.25 -48.41
N GLU A 4 55.38 0.79 -49.55
CA GLU A 4 54.19 1.38 -50.15
C GLU A 4 52.95 0.60 -49.68
N LEU A 5 52.16 1.23 -48.81
CA LEU A 5 50.96 0.66 -48.21
C LEU A 5 49.91 0.28 -49.28
N PRO A 6 49.13 -0.79 -49.07
CA PRO A 6 48.12 -1.20 -50.04
C PRO A 6 47.02 -0.13 -50.20
N PRO A 7 46.43 -0.02 -51.40
CA PRO A 7 45.42 1.00 -51.68
C PRO A 7 44.17 0.69 -50.84
N TYR A 8 43.68 1.71 -50.10
CA TYR A 8 42.37 1.64 -49.46
C TYR A 8 41.34 1.35 -50.55
N SER A 9 40.76 0.15 -50.48
CA SER A 9 39.73 -0.28 -51.40
C SER A 9 38.55 0.70 -51.29
N ALA A 10 38.25 1.39 -52.39
CA ALA A 10 37.02 2.12 -52.57
C ALA A 10 35.87 1.12 -52.74
N HIS A 11 35.31 0.61 -51.64
CA HIS A 11 34.13 -0.26 -51.70
C HIS A 11 32.85 0.57 -51.65
N ASN A 12 32.24 0.66 -52.83
CA ASN A 12 30.80 0.79 -53.08
C ASN A 12 30.06 1.98 -52.45
N SER A 13 29.95 3.03 -53.27
CA SER A 13 28.66 3.66 -53.53
C SER A 13 27.61 2.56 -53.79
N LEU A 14 26.66 2.34 -52.87
CA LEU A 14 25.32 1.76 -53.09
C LEU A 14 24.65 1.46 -51.73
N LEU A 15 24.33 2.48 -50.94
CA LEU A 15 23.36 2.35 -49.85
C LEU A 15 22.48 3.61 -49.84
N THR A 16 21.48 3.60 -50.71
CA THR A 16 20.23 4.35 -50.54
C THR A 16 19.70 4.14 -49.11
N PRO A 17 19.36 5.20 -48.37
CA PRO A 17 18.63 5.04 -47.11
C PRO A 17 17.27 4.40 -47.38
N PRO A 18 16.86 3.35 -46.65
CA PRO A 18 15.51 2.80 -46.78
C PRO A 18 14.46 3.87 -46.42
N PRO A 19 13.31 3.90 -47.10
CA PRO A 19 12.25 4.85 -46.79
C PRO A 19 11.70 4.62 -45.37
N GLU A 20 11.89 5.62 -44.50
CA GLU A 20 11.06 5.85 -43.32
C GLU A 20 9.60 6.04 -43.78
N LYS A 21 8.85 4.95 -43.88
CA LYS A 21 7.38 4.86 -43.75
C LYS A 21 6.93 3.48 -44.19
N ALA A 22 7.13 2.50 -43.32
CA ALA A 22 6.30 1.30 -43.34
C ALA A 22 5.63 1.19 -41.98
N LYS A 23 4.49 1.89 -41.82
CA LYS A 23 3.50 1.52 -40.81
C LYS A 23 3.00 0.13 -41.17
N LYS A 24 3.67 -0.92 -40.69
CA LYS A 24 3.09 -2.26 -40.64
C LYS A 24 1.99 -2.22 -39.59
N LYS A 25 0.75 -1.96 -40.00
CA LYS A 25 -0.43 -2.45 -39.30
C LYS A 25 -0.43 -3.97 -39.46
N GLY A 26 0.26 -4.65 -38.55
CA GLY A 26 0.37 -6.10 -38.56
C GLY A 26 -0.19 -6.62 -37.25
N GLU A 27 -1.43 -7.11 -37.31
CA GLU A 27 -2.09 -7.95 -36.29
C GLU A 27 -1.55 -7.71 -34.88
N ASP A 28 -2.04 -6.62 -34.28
CA ASP A 28 -1.63 -6.25 -32.93
C ASP A 28 -2.05 -7.39 -32.00
N ALA A 29 -1.05 -8.02 -31.38
CA ALA A 29 -1.34 -8.92 -30.29
C ALA A 29 -2.03 -8.09 -29.20
N PRO A 30 -2.92 -8.69 -28.40
CA PRO A 30 -3.59 -7.95 -27.35
C PRO A 30 -2.56 -7.34 -26.39
N ASP A 31 -2.80 -6.10 -25.98
CA ASP A 31 -1.96 -5.42 -25.00
C ASP A 31 -1.94 -6.20 -23.68
N VAL A 32 -0.76 -6.28 -23.08
CA VAL A 32 -0.53 -7.04 -21.84
C VAL A 32 -0.47 -6.08 -20.67
N LEU A 33 -1.24 -6.37 -19.61
CA LEU A 33 -1.19 -5.60 -18.38
C LEU A 33 -0.04 -6.09 -17.49
N HIS A 34 0.89 -5.19 -17.14
CA HIS A 34 1.99 -5.45 -16.22
C HIS A 34 1.75 -4.74 -14.89
N PHE A 35 2.01 -5.45 -13.79
CA PHE A 35 1.96 -4.88 -12.46
C PHE A 35 3.30 -4.27 -12.09
N VAL A 36 3.30 -2.98 -11.78
CA VAL A 36 4.52 -2.21 -11.50
C VAL A 36 4.94 -2.45 -10.06
N ASP A 37 6.17 -2.93 -9.89
CA ASP A 37 6.86 -2.91 -8.60
C ASP A 37 7.66 -1.60 -8.46
N GLN A 38 7.26 -0.78 -7.49
CA GLN A 38 7.86 0.52 -7.21
C GLN A 38 9.38 0.50 -7.01
N ASN A 39 9.92 -0.61 -6.51
CA ASN A 39 11.33 -0.72 -6.14
C ASN A 39 12.19 -1.28 -7.27
N ASN A 40 11.59 -2.07 -8.16
CA ASN A 40 12.31 -2.88 -9.16
C ASN A 40 11.97 -2.51 -10.61
N ASP A 41 10.81 -1.89 -10.85
CA ASP A 41 10.36 -1.55 -12.19
C ASP A 41 10.59 -0.07 -12.50
N SER A 42 11.17 0.16 -13.67
CA SER A 42 11.43 1.46 -14.28
C SER A 42 11.09 1.34 -15.78
N ILE A 43 10.86 2.45 -16.48
CA ILE A 43 10.57 2.38 -17.93
C ILE A 43 11.70 1.67 -18.70
N LEU A 44 12.95 1.87 -18.29
CA LEU A 44 14.10 1.20 -18.91
C LEU A 44 14.10 -0.31 -18.60
N SER A 45 13.89 -0.71 -17.34
CA SER A 45 13.87 -2.14 -16.99
C SER A 45 12.70 -2.88 -17.64
N LEU A 46 11.54 -2.23 -17.77
CA LEU A 46 10.39 -2.78 -18.50
C LEU A 46 10.65 -2.87 -20.00
N SER A 47 11.25 -1.84 -20.60
CA SER A 47 11.67 -1.85 -22.01
C SER A 47 12.57 -3.04 -22.33
N LEU A 48 13.55 -3.31 -21.46
CA LEU A 48 14.46 -4.46 -21.61
C LEU A 48 13.77 -5.79 -21.36
N ARG A 49 12.93 -5.90 -20.33
CA ARG A 49 12.24 -7.15 -19.96
C ARG A 49 11.27 -7.61 -21.06
N TYR A 50 10.61 -6.66 -21.72
CA TYR A 50 9.57 -6.94 -22.72
C TYR A 50 10.03 -6.72 -24.17
N GLY A 51 11.24 -6.20 -24.38
CA GLY A 51 11.75 -5.87 -25.72
C GLY A 51 10.99 -4.74 -26.42
N VAL A 52 10.34 -3.86 -25.66
CA VAL A 52 9.50 -2.77 -26.18
C VAL A 52 10.29 -1.45 -26.12
N PRO A 53 10.31 -0.61 -27.16
CA PRO A 53 10.95 0.70 -27.11
C PRO A 53 10.36 1.59 -25.99
N ALA A 54 11.22 2.24 -25.20
CA ALA A 54 10.79 3.11 -24.10
C ALA A 54 9.81 4.21 -24.53
N ASP A 55 9.99 4.78 -25.72
CA ASP A 55 9.10 5.81 -26.27
C ASP A 55 7.70 5.27 -26.60
N ALA A 56 7.61 4.04 -27.11
CA ALA A 56 6.33 3.38 -27.38
C ALA A 56 5.59 3.08 -26.07
N LEU A 57 6.32 2.62 -25.05
CA LEU A 57 5.78 2.36 -23.72
C LEU A 57 5.25 3.65 -23.07
N ARG A 58 6.00 4.76 -23.16
CA ARG A 58 5.59 6.08 -22.65
C ARG A 58 4.34 6.60 -23.35
N ARG A 59 4.27 6.53 -24.68
CA ARG A 59 3.12 6.99 -25.47
C ARG A 59 1.85 6.20 -25.15
N THR A 60 1.95 4.88 -25.07
CA THR A 60 0.80 4.00 -24.78
C THR A 60 0.25 4.24 -23.38
N ASN A 61 1.11 4.59 -22.42
CA ASN A 61 0.70 4.82 -21.04
C ASN A 61 0.51 6.30 -20.68
N ASN A 62 0.63 7.24 -21.62
CA ASN A 62 0.62 8.67 -21.34
C ASN A 62 1.57 9.07 -20.19
N LEU A 63 2.81 8.54 -20.23
CA LEU A 63 3.85 8.85 -19.24
C LEU A 63 4.77 9.94 -19.80
N PHE A 64 4.73 11.13 -19.20
CA PHE A 64 5.56 12.27 -19.61
C PHE A 64 6.94 12.27 -18.93
N ALA A 65 7.08 11.59 -17.80
CA ALA A 65 8.32 11.52 -17.04
C ALA A 65 8.47 10.15 -16.37
N ASP A 66 9.72 9.75 -16.14
CA ASP A 66 10.01 8.38 -15.73
C ASP A 66 9.54 8.05 -14.31
N HIS A 67 9.59 9.05 -13.42
CA HIS A 67 9.09 8.94 -12.06
C HIS A 67 7.56 8.83 -11.98
N LEU A 68 6.80 9.08 -13.06
CA LEU A 68 5.35 8.92 -13.04
C LEU A 68 4.94 7.44 -13.08
N LEU A 69 5.85 6.55 -13.49
CA LEU A 69 5.63 5.12 -13.42
C LEU A 69 5.35 4.69 -11.96
N ALA A 70 6.05 5.33 -11.02
CA ALA A 70 5.97 5.02 -9.60
C ALA A 70 4.59 5.29 -8.97
N ALA A 71 3.88 6.28 -9.50
CA ALA A 71 2.54 6.61 -9.02
C ALA A 71 1.48 5.60 -9.48
N ARG A 72 1.84 4.63 -10.33
CA ARG A 72 0.92 3.67 -10.94
C ARG A 72 1.16 2.27 -10.41
N ARG A 73 0.07 1.55 -10.18
CA ARG A 73 0.09 0.12 -9.87
C ARG A 73 0.26 -0.77 -11.10
N THR A 74 -0.19 -0.29 -12.27
CA THR A 74 -0.20 -1.07 -13.50
C THR A 74 0.20 -0.24 -14.70
N VAL A 75 0.75 -0.93 -15.71
CA VAL A 75 1.17 -0.38 -17.00
C VAL A 75 0.75 -1.30 -18.13
N LEU A 76 0.34 -0.71 -19.24
CA LEU A 76 0.02 -1.41 -20.48
C LEU A 76 1.28 -1.61 -21.31
N ILE A 77 1.49 -2.84 -21.76
CA ILE A 77 2.59 -3.21 -22.63
C ILE A 77 2.04 -3.44 -24.02
N PRO A 78 2.47 -2.64 -25.02
CA PRO A 78 2.01 -2.77 -26.40
C PRO A 78 2.28 -4.17 -26.95
N GLY A 79 1.22 -4.85 -27.37
CA GLY A 79 1.33 -6.15 -28.06
C GLY A 79 1.90 -6.04 -29.49
N GLU A 80 2.09 -4.82 -29.99
CA GLU A 80 2.85 -4.53 -31.21
C GLU A 80 4.26 -5.14 -31.13
N TYR A 81 4.94 -4.95 -30.00
CA TYR A 81 6.33 -5.36 -29.78
C TYR A 81 6.42 -6.65 -28.96
N TYR A 82 5.52 -6.82 -27.99
CA TYR A 82 5.55 -7.98 -27.10
C TYR A 82 4.54 -9.05 -27.55
N LYS A 83 5.04 -10.14 -28.15
CA LYS A 83 4.22 -11.28 -28.60
C LYS A 83 4.12 -12.41 -27.56
N GLY A 84 4.62 -12.20 -26.34
CA GLY A 84 4.67 -13.23 -25.30
C GLY A 84 3.31 -13.54 -24.66
N GLY A 85 2.30 -12.68 -24.83
CA GLY A 85 0.91 -12.93 -24.41
C GLY A 85 0.67 -13.08 -22.89
N VAL A 86 1.72 -13.08 -22.07
CA VAL A 86 1.64 -13.24 -20.61
C VAL A 86 2.41 -12.12 -19.91
N SER A 87 1.89 -11.62 -18.78
CA SER A 87 2.62 -10.64 -17.97
C SER A 87 3.77 -11.32 -17.24
N LEU A 88 4.98 -10.77 -17.36
CA LEU A 88 6.20 -11.22 -16.66
C LEU A 88 6.36 -10.56 -15.27
N SER A 89 5.42 -9.73 -14.83
CA SER A 89 5.41 -9.18 -13.46
C SER A 89 5.08 -10.27 -12.46
N PRO A 90 5.72 -10.28 -11.27
CA PRO A 90 5.11 -10.92 -10.12
C PRO A 90 3.70 -10.30 -9.96
N ARG A 91 2.66 -11.12 -9.75
CA ARG A 91 1.39 -10.57 -9.26
C ARG A 91 1.73 -9.72 -8.02
N PRO A 92 1.13 -8.54 -7.85
CA PRO A 92 1.48 -7.63 -6.76
C PRO A 92 1.61 -8.39 -5.43
N LEU A 93 2.81 -8.34 -4.85
CA LEU A 93 3.18 -9.03 -3.62
C LEU A 93 2.67 -8.34 -2.35
N GLU A 94 2.08 -7.14 -2.49
CA GLU A 94 1.08 -6.64 -1.56
C GLU A 94 -0.18 -7.50 -1.80
N GLY A 95 -0.10 -8.76 -1.35
CA GLY A 95 -0.91 -9.86 -1.85
C GLY A 95 -2.41 -9.59 -1.71
N GLU A 96 -3.22 -10.40 -2.38
CA GLU A 96 -4.67 -10.45 -2.14
C GLU A 96 -4.98 -10.38 -0.64
N GLU A 97 -4.18 -11.05 0.17
CA GLU A 97 -4.28 -11.07 1.63
C GLU A 97 -4.10 -9.70 2.29
N GLU A 98 -3.16 -8.86 1.85
CA GLU A 98 -2.91 -7.54 2.45
C GLU A 98 -3.96 -6.51 2.05
N GLU A 99 -4.42 -6.51 0.81
CA GLU A 99 -5.53 -5.66 0.37
C GLU A 99 -6.86 -6.12 1.01
N ILE A 100 -7.06 -7.43 1.19
CA ILE A 100 -8.19 -7.98 1.95
C ILE A 100 -8.08 -7.55 3.43
N LYS A 101 -6.88 -7.61 4.04
CA LYS A 101 -6.65 -7.14 5.42
C LYS A 101 -6.96 -5.66 5.55
N LYS A 102 -6.42 -4.80 4.69
CA LYS A 102 -6.69 -3.35 4.69
C LYS A 102 -8.18 -3.06 4.49
N THR A 103 -8.85 -3.78 3.59
CA THR A 103 -10.30 -3.62 3.37
C THR A 103 -11.12 -4.07 4.58
N LYS A 104 -10.77 -5.21 5.19
CA LYS A 104 -11.42 -5.72 6.40
C LYS A 104 -11.17 -4.81 7.60
N LEU A 105 -9.96 -4.28 7.74
CA LEU A 105 -9.58 -3.31 8.77
C LEU A 105 -10.44 -2.05 8.66
N ARG A 106 -10.53 -1.44 7.47
CA ARG A 106 -11.40 -0.28 7.26
C ARG A 106 -12.87 -0.59 7.58
N LYS A 107 -13.36 -1.75 7.15
CA LYS A 107 -14.73 -2.20 7.46
C LYS A 107 -14.96 -2.39 8.96
N PHE A 108 -13.99 -2.95 9.68
CA PHE A 108 -14.03 -3.12 11.13
C PHE A 108 -14.07 -1.75 11.83
N MET A 109 -13.12 -0.86 11.51
CA MET A 109 -13.04 0.48 12.09
C MET A 109 -14.34 1.26 11.90
N VAL A 110 -14.96 1.21 10.71
CA VAL A 110 -16.24 1.88 10.45
C VAL A 110 -17.40 1.22 11.20
N LYS A 111 -17.45 -0.11 11.24
CA LYS A 111 -18.58 -0.85 11.84
C LYS A 111 -18.57 -0.81 13.37
N CYS A 112 -17.38 -0.87 13.98
CA CYS A 112 -17.17 -0.78 15.41
C CYS A 112 -16.92 0.66 15.91
N LYS A 113 -16.73 1.62 14.99
CA LYS A 113 -16.38 3.03 15.27
C LYS A 113 -15.07 3.18 16.05
N VAL A 114 -14.11 2.30 15.79
CA VAL A 114 -12.77 2.33 16.41
C VAL A 114 -11.88 3.26 15.61
N ALA A 115 -11.27 4.26 16.27
CA ALA A 115 -10.35 5.20 15.64
C ALA A 115 -8.89 4.69 15.70
N GLU A 116 -8.60 3.82 16.67
CA GLU A 116 -7.30 3.25 16.96
C GLU A 116 -6.99 2.11 15.99
N TYR A 117 -6.04 2.35 15.09
CA TYR A 117 -5.59 1.36 14.11
C TYR A 117 -5.09 0.07 14.77
N ASP A 118 -4.30 0.19 15.83
CA ASP A 118 -3.65 -0.95 16.49
C ASP A 118 -4.68 -1.88 17.15
N VAL A 119 -5.75 -1.32 17.71
CA VAL A 119 -6.86 -2.09 18.30
C VAL A 119 -7.58 -2.86 17.20
N ALA A 120 -7.90 -2.21 16.08
CA ALA A 120 -8.55 -2.88 14.95
C ALA A 120 -7.68 -4.00 14.34
N LEU A 121 -6.36 -3.79 14.30
CA LEU A 121 -5.40 -4.78 13.84
C LEU A 121 -5.36 -5.99 14.79
N LEU A 122 -5.27 -5.75 16.09
CA LEU A 122 -5.26 -6.80 17.13
C LEU A 122 -6.47 -7.73 17.01
N TYR A 123 -7.68 -7.19 16.93
CA TYR A 123 -8.90 -8.02 16.81
C TYR A 123 -8.95 -8.80 15.50
N LEU A 124 -8.46 -8.23 14.39
CA LEU A 124 -8.41 -8.94 13.12
C LEU A 124 -7.33 -10.02 13.08
N GLU A 125 -6.19 -9.80 13.73
CA GLU A 125 -5.13 -10.80 13.87
C GLU A 125 -5.63 -11.98 14.72
N GLN A 126 -6.24 -11.68 15.87
CA GLN A 126 -6.79 -12.70 16.78
C GLN A 126 -7.93 -13.51 16.15
N ALA A 127 -8.72 -12.90 15.26
CA ALA A 127 -9.79 -13.57 14.52
C ALA A 127 -9.33 -14.18 13.19
N SER A 128 -8.03 -14.32 12.93
CA SER A 128 -7.49 -14.86 11.66
C SER A 128 -8.07 -14.17 10.42
N CYS A 129 -8.24 -12.85 10.49
CA CYS A 129 -8.87 -12.00 9.48
C CYS A 129 -10.35 -12.33 9.18
N ASN A 130 -11.08 -12.99 10.08
CA ASN A 130 -12.52 -13.12 10.00
C ASN A 130 -13.20 -11.86 10.57
N LEU A 131 -13.76 -11.03 9.68
CA LEU A 131 -14.35 -9.75 10.04
C LEU A 131 -15.54 -9.90 11.00
N GLU A 132 -16.40 -10.89 10.81
CA GLU A 132 -17.60 -11.07 11.63
C GLU A 132 -17.25 -11.50 13.04
N GLN A 133 -16.30 -12.43 13.16
CA GLN A 133 -15.79 -12.89 14.45
C GLN A 133 -15.10 -11.76 15.21
N ALA A 134 -14.27 -10.96 14.53
CA ALA A 134 -13.64 -9.79 15.12
C ALA A 134 -14.67 -8.77 15.65
N ILE A 135 -15.70 -8.45 14.87
CA ILE A 135 -16.76 -7.52 15.29
C ILE A 135 -17.52 -8.08 16.49
N THR A 136 -17.81 -9.38 16.50
CA THR A 136 -18.56 -10.02 17.59
C THR A 136 -17.74 -10.02 18.87
N ALA A 137 -16.44 -10.34 18.79
CA ALA A 137 -15.52 -10.28 19.93
C ALA A 137 -15.44 -8.85 20.50
N PHE A 138 -15.25 -7.84 19.65
CA PHE A 138 -15.20 -6.45 20.06
C PHE A 138 -16.49 -6.00 20.77
N LYS A 139 -17.66 -6.37 20.24
CA LYS A 139 -18.94 -6.04 20.85
C LYS A 139 -19.18 -6.73 22.18
N ALA A 140 -18.75 -7.99 22.31
CA ALA A 140 -18.85 -8.73 23.56
C ALA A 140 -18.00 -8.07 24.66
N ASP A 141 -16.80 -7.62 24.32
CA ASP A 141 -15.93 -6.89 25.25
C ASP A 141 -16.57 -5.55 25.65
N GLU A 142 -17.12 -4.80 24.69
CA GLU A 142 -17.87 -3.55 24.93
C GLU A 142 -19.12 -3.74 25.80
N GLU A 143 -19.79 -4.88 25.73
CA GLU A 143 -20.95 -5.23 26.57
C GLU A 143 -20.48 -5.61 27.97
N TRP A 144 -19.42 -6.40 28.06
CA TRP A 144 -18.80 -6.79 29.32
C TRP A 144 -18.31 -5.57 30.11
N GLU A 145 -17.64 -4.62 29.45
CA GLU A 145 -17.17 -3.38 30.07
C GLU A 145 -18.33 -2.51 30.60
N LYS A 146 -19.48 -2.48 29.90
CA LYS A 146 -20.67 -1.73 30.35
C LYS A 146 -21.29 -2.35 31.59
N GLU A 147 -21.45 -3.68 31.61
CA GLU A 147 -22.04 -4.39 32.74
C GLU A 147 -21.13 -4.34 33.97
N HIS A 148 -19.82 -4.51 33.79
CA HIS A 148 -18.84 -4.54 34.88
C HIS A 148 -18.35 -3.14 35.31
N SER A 149 -18.52 -2.10 34.48
CA SER A 149 -18.31 -0.70 34.89
C SER A 149 -19.24 -0.30 36.04
N LEU A 150 -20.49 -0.77 36.00
CA LEU A 150 -21.48 -0.46 37.03
C LEU A 150 -21.21 -1.22 38.34
N GLU A 151 -20.58 -2.40 38.29
CA GLU A 151 -20.18 -3.15 39.48
C GLU A 151 -18.98 -2.52 40.19
N ALA A 152 -17.98 -2.03 39.44
CA ALA A 152 -16.85 -1.29 40.00
C ALA A 152 -17.30 -0.02 40.74
N ALA A 153 -18.26 0.73 40.16
CA ALA A 153 -18.85 1.91 40.80
C ALA A 153 -19.67 1.56 42.07
N LYS A 154 -20.40 0.44 42.06
CA LYS A 154 -21.17 -0.04 43.23
C LYS A 154 -20.27 -0.54 44.36
N LYS A 155 -19.16 -1.22 44.06
CA LYS A 155 -18.21 -1.74 45.05
C LYS A 155 -17.40 -0.64 45.77
N GLY A 156 -17.20 0.50 45.11
CA GLY A 156 -16.66 1.71 45.74
C GLY A 156 -17.64 2.39 46.73
N LYS A 157 -18.95 2.29 46.49
CA LYS A 157 -19.99 2.88 47.36
C LYS A 157 -20.35 2.00 48.55
N SER A 158 -20.24 0.68 48.44
CA SER A 158 -20.62 -0.28 49.51
C SER A 158 -19.55 -0.49 50.59
N ARG A 159 -18.29 -0.08 50.37
CA ARG A 159 -17.24 -0.12 51.40
C ARG A 159 -17.16 1.12 52.30
N ALA A 160 -17.98 2.14 52.07
CA ALA A 160 -17.90 3.43 52.78
C ALA A 160 -19.05 3.71 53.76
N SER A 161 -19.82 2.71 54.22
CA SER A 161 -20.90 2.94 55.20
C SER A 161 -20.74 2.23 56.56
N GLN A 162 -19.59 1.60 56.84
CA GLN A 162 -19.34 0.98 58.16
C GLN A 162 -17.97 1.31 58.73
N SER A 163 -17.79 2.58 59.11
CA SER A 163 -17.09 3.05 60.31
C SER A 163 -16.99 4.57 60.12
N LEU A 164 -17.42 5.39 61.06
CA LEU A 164 -16.65 5.67 62.25
C LEU A 164 -17.60 6.25 63.30
N GLY A 165 -17.53 5.68 64.50
CA GLY A 165 -18.03 6.32 65.70
C GLY A 165 -17.41 7.71 65.86
N ARG A 166 -18.28 8.68 66.11
CA ARG A 166 -18.12 9.75 67.09
C ARG A 166 -16.68 10.29 67.25
N ARG A 167 -16.35 11.37 66.54
CA ARG A 167 -15.33 12.32 67.03
C ARG A 167 -15.92 13.73 67.13
N LYS A 168 -15.81 14.22 68.36
CA LYS A 168 -16.35 15.43 68.96
C LYS A 168 -15.68 16.67 68.39
N TRP A 169 -16.49 17.66 68.02
CA TRP A 169 -16.09 19.00 67.58
C TRP A 169 -15.36 19.73 68.73
N GLY A 170 -14.14 20.19 68.48
CA GLY A 170 -13.39 21.10 69.35
C GLY A 170 -13.11 22.39 68.60
N PHE A 171 -13.63 23.49 69.12
CA PHE A 171 -13.54 24.86 68.62
C PHE A 171 -12.28 25.55 69.19
N GLY A 172 -11.67 26.45 68.41
CA GLY A 172 -10.72 27.48 68.89
C GLY A 172 -9.24 27.15 68.62
N GLY A 173 -8.41 28.03 68.06
CA GLY A 173 -8.58 29.43 67.68
C GLY A 173 -7.35 29.87 66.87
N LEU A 174 -7.63 30.71 65.88
CA LEU A 174 -6.70 31.33 64.94
C LEU A 174 -6.04 32.54 65.61
N THR A 175 -4.71 32.57 65.73
CA THR A 175 -3.97 33.84 65.92
C THR A 175 -2.66 33.82 65.16
N GLY A 176 -2.61 34.57 64.08
CA GLY A 176 -1.40 34.95 63.38
C GLY A 176 -1.68 36.21 62.58
N GLN A 177 -1.36 37.37 63.14
CA GLN A 177 -1.15 38.61 62.38
C GLN A 177 -0.11 39.50 63.05
N ALA A 178 0.58 40.22 62.17
CA ALA A 178 1.84 40.92 62.32
C ALA A 178 1.75 42.25 63.06
N SER A 179 2.87 42.68 63.64
CA SER A 179 3.59 43.95 63.36
C SER A 179 4.95 43.92 64.03
#